data_AF-A0A8C0ECY8-F1
#
_entry.id   AF-A0A8C0ECY8-F1
#
_cell.length_a   1.000
_cell.length_b   1.000
_cell.length_c   1.000
_cell.angle_alpha   90.00
_cell.angle_beta   90.00
_cell.angle_gamma   90.00
#
_symmetry.space_group_name_H-M   'P 1'
#
loop_
_entity.id
_entity.type
_entity.pdbx_description
1 polymer ?
#
loop_
_entity_poly.entity_id
_entity_poly.type
_entity_poly.pdbx_seq_one_letter_code
_entity_poly.pdbx_strand_id
1 'polypeptide(L)' 'MVLGGPSKTSPQTATAKKPILAIFLFYRVFKKSSPNCKLTVYLGKRDFVDHLDRVDPVGE' A
#
# COMPACT_ATOMS: atom_id res chain seq x y z
N MET A 1 -53.97 7.34 -20.01
CA MET A 1 -52.88 8.33 -19.80
C MET A 1 -52.08 7.86 -18.59
N VAL A 2 -51.02 7.07 -18.81
CA VAL A 2 -49.59 7.45 -18.65
C VAL A 2 -49.21 7.58 -17.16
N LEU A 3 -48.21 6.94 -16.55
CA LEU A 3 -47.23 5.87 -16.82
C LEU A 3 -46.70 5.49 -15.41
N GLY A 4 -46.51 4.21 -15.10
CA GLY A 4 -45.81 3.80 -13.88
C GLY A 4 -44.30 4.02 -13.98
N GLY A 5 -43.66 4.45 -12.88
CA GLY A 5 -42.20 4.48 -12.75
C GLY A 5 -41.75 4.94 -11.35
N PRO A 6 -40.45 4.90 -11.01
CA PRO A 6 -39.42 3.94 -11.38
C PRO A 6 -39.06 3.01 -10.19
N SER A 7 -38.60 1.80 -10.54
CA SER A 7 -37.91 0.85 -9.67
C SER A 7 -36.78 1.53 -8.87
N LYS A 8 -36.88 1.54 -7.53
CA LYS A 8 -35.71 1.79 -6.68
C LYS A 8 -34.93 0.48 -6.54
N THR A 9 -34.03 0.30 -7.49
CA THR A 9 -33.02 -0.75 -7.53
C THR A 9 -32.20 -0.69 -6.25
N SER A 10 -32.14 -1.83 -5.56
CA SER A 10 -31.16 -2.15 -4.51
C SER A 10 -29.77 -1.58 -4.86
N PRO A 11 -29.02 -0.97 -3.93
CA PRO A 11 -27.58 -0.84 -4.09
C PRO A 11 -26.99 -2.25 -4.06
N GLN A 12 -26.90 -2.86 -5.24
CA GLN A 12 -26.14 -4.07 -5.46
C GLN A 12 -24.69 -3.80 -5.06
N THR A 13 -24.25 -4.51 -4.02
CA THR A 13 -22.88 -5.01 -3.83
C THR A 13 -21.79 -4.04 -4.24
N ALA A 14 -21.39 -3.17 -3.30
CA ALA A 14 -20.09 -2.52 -3.37
C ALA A 14 -19.03 -3.62 -3.47
N THR A 15 -18.58 -3.89 -4.69
CA THR A 15 -17.51 -4.85 -4.96
C THR A 15 -16.27 -4.39 -4.19
N ALA A 16 -15.97 -5.07 -3.09
CA ALA A 16 -14.78 -4.91 -2.28
C ALA A 16 -13.53 -5.33 -3.08
N LYS A 17 -13.19 -4.56 -4.12
CA LYS A 17 -11.97 -4.71 -4.93
C LYS A 17 -10.89 -3.71 -4.50
N LYS A 18 -10.83 -3.37 -3.20
CA LYS A 18 -9.87 -2.39 -2.66
C LYS A 18 -8.96 -2.86 -1.51
N PRO A 19 -8.73 -4.16 -1.23
CA PRO A 19 -7.75 -4.50 -0.19
C PRO A 19 -6.29 -4.37 -0.69
N ILE A 20 -6.01 -4.77 -1.93
CA ILE A 20 -4.62 -4.91 -2.42
C ILE A 20 -3.98 -3.55 -2.73
N LEU A 21 -4.73 -2.63 -3.36
CA LEU A 21 -4.18 -1.30 -3.67
C LEU A 21 -3.92 -0.47 -2.41
N ALA A 22 -4.70 -0.69 -1.34
CA ALA A 22 -4.50 -0.02 -0.06
C ALA A 22 -3.16 -0.40 0.59
N ILE A 23 -2.78 -1.67 0.55
CA ILE A 23 -1.51 -2.17 1.12
C ILE A 23 -0.31 -1.38 0.57
N PHE A 24 -0.23 -1.16 -0.75
CA PHE A 24 0.89 -0.42 -1.36
C PHE A 24 0.90 1.09 -1.05
N LEU A 25 -0.22 1.67 -0.62
CA LEU A 25 -0.30 3.09 -0.25
C LEU A 25 0.21 3.36 1.17
N PHE A 26 0.26 2.34 2.03
CA PHE A 26 0.65 2.49 3.44
C PHE A 26 2.15 2.27 3.71
N TYR A 27 2.87 1.57 2.83
CA TYR A 27 4.29 1.30 3.03
C TYR A 27 5.18 2.33 2.34
N ARG A 28 5.83 3.19 3.12
CA ARG A 28 6.80 4.19 2.64
C ARG A 28 8.17 3.53 2.41
N VAL A 29 8.68 3.62 1.19
CA VAL A 29 10.03 3.15 0.82
C VAL A 29 11.01 4.31 0.75
N PHE A 30 12.23 4.10 1.24
CA PHE A 30 13.33 5.04 1.16
C PHE A 30 14.30 4.59 0.06
N LYS A 31 14.65 5.49 -0.86
CA LYS A 31 15.62 5.22 -1.93
C LYS A 31 16.81 6.15 -1.83
N LYS A 32 18.01 5.63 -2.14
CA LYS A 32 19.21 6.45 -2.30
C LYS A 32 20.02 5.93 -3.48
N SER A 33 20.29 6.81 -4.44
CA SER A 33 21.12 6.51 -5.61
C SER A 33 22.54 7.00 -5.40
N SER A 34 23.51 6.32 -5.99
CA SER A 34 24.87 6.82 -6.12
C SER A 34 24.88 8.11 -6.96
N PRO A 35 25.89 8.99 -6.81
CA PRO A 35 25.95 10.24 -7.56
C PRO A 35 25.91 10.08 -9.09
N ASN A 36 26.38 8.94 -9.60
CA ASN A 36 26.36 8.59 -11.03
C ASN A 36 25.17 7.71 -11.44
N CYS A 37 24.21 7.48 -10.53
CA CYS A 37 22.99 6.70 -10.72
C CYS A 37 23.18 5.22 -11.13
N LYS A 38 24.40 4.67 -11.09
CA LYS A 38 24.65 3.26 -11.44
C LYS A 38 24.24 2.27 -10.35
N LEU A 39 24.13 2.72 -9.10
CA LEU A 39 23.69 1.92 -7.97
C LEU A 39 22.56 2.66 -7.26
N THR A 40 21.48 1.95 -6.92
CA THR A 40 20.40 2.48 -6.09
C THR A 40 20.03 1.46 -5.03
N VAL A 41 19.94 1.93 -3.78
CA VAL A 41 19.53 1.14 -2.63
C VAL A 41 18.11 1.51 -2.24
N TYR A 42 17.31 0.50 -1.89
CA TYR A 42 15.95 0.63 -1.41
C TYR A 42 15.85 0.03 0.00
N LEU A 43 15.18 0.75 0.90
CA LEU A 43 14.95 0.32 2.28
C LEU A 43 13.48 0.50 2.65
N GLY A 44 12.91 -0.50 3.32
CA GLY A 44 11.55 -0.43 3.84
C GLY A 44 11.41 0.46 5.08
N LYS A 45 12.50 0.65 5.85
CA LYS A 45 12.56 1.53 7.03
C LYS A 45 13.98 2.11 7.20
N ARG A 46 14.11 3.17 8.00
CA ARG A 46 15.41 3.79 8.31
C ARG A 46 15.93 3.44 9.70
N ASP A 47 15.02 3.10 10.60
CA ASP A 47 15.33 2.79 11.99
C ASP A 47 15.22 1.27 12.16
N PHE A 48 16.31 0.63 12.57
CA PHE A 48 16.39 -0.79 12.90
C PHE A 48 16.62 -0.87 14.40
N VAL A 49 15.62 -1.38 15.12
CA VAL A 49 15.67 -1.40 16.58
C VAL A 49 16.63 -2.49 17.03
N ASP A 50 17.52 -2.13 17.94
CA ASP A 50 18.38 -3.06 18.65
C ASP A 50 17.66 -3.54 19.92
N HIS A 51 17.40 -4.83 20.01
CA HIS A 51 16.86 -5.50 21.20
C HIS A 51 18.02 -6.15 21.95
N LEU A 52 17.86 -6.42 23.25
CA LEU A 52 18.93 -6.93 24.12
C LEU A 52 19.75 -8.09 23.54
N ASP A 53 19.12 -8.98 22.76
CA ASP A 53 19.76 -10.16 22.19
C ASP A 53 19.94 -10.10 20.65
N ARG A 54 19.22 -9.21 19.95
CA ARG A 54 19.10 -9.22 18.47
C ARG A 54 18.71 -7.86 17.91
N VAL A 55 19.16 -7.56 16.70
CA VAL A 55 18.78 -6.36 15.94
C VAL A 55 17.77 -6.72 14.87
N ASP A 56 16.82 -5.81 14.60
CA ASP A 56 15.91 -5.93 13.46
C ASP A 56 16.68 -6.12 12.14
N PRO A 57 16.33 -7.12 11.30
CA PRO A 57 17.05 -7.38 10.07
C PRO A 57 16.77 -6.34 8.97
N VAL A 58 17.75 -6.13 8.10
CA VAL A 58 17.65 -5.33 6.89
C VAL A 58 17.27 -6.26 5.73
N GLY A 59 15.97 -6.42 5.44
CA GLY A 59 15.52 -7.13 4.22
C GLY A 59 14.41 -8.18 4.36
N GLU A 60 13.77 -8.30 5.53
CA GLU A 60 12.49 -9.04 5.64
C GLU A 60 11.28 -8.22 5.16
#